data_AF-A0A4Z1H4B3-F1
#
_entry.id   AF-A0A4Z1H4B3-F1
#
_cell.length_a   1.000
_cell.length_b   1.000
_cell.length_c   1.000
_cell.angle_alpha   90.00
_cell.angle_beta   90.00
_cell.angle_gamma   90.00
#
_symmetry.space_group_name_H-M   'P 1'
#
loop_
_entity.id
_entity.type
_entity.pdbx_description
1 polymer ?
#
loop_
_entity_poly.entity_id
_entity_poly.type
_entity_poly.pdbx_seq_one_letter_code
_entity_poly.pdbx_strand_id
1 'polypeptide(L)'
;MASRLRDQWVCIASFDADPDIAGPGVMTSFLVTAWVTCFVACIQLYCVVSSRFRLKLLSSVSGTTAEHIGKYTVKLTRISIPSSIERNIPRLIIKGVHLGLYVIRYSLAMFLSLFRNPQPRLQLFSQMALDRLCDLQLVTGTAIIIAGIAEFHHMSFYHQSLITSYWLLTLNSFWASRAGCLHSEHYGHDRSFYFWTRWVFILISDLLSIYYQIVTTLEAESHWDSEESGQCYLSHEPSPTNAQYFWIVGISFEAVYMLLYSMQQLVRSLSHKW
;
A
#
# COMPACT_ATOMS: atom_id res chain seq x y z
N MET A 1 0.97 -48.96 -21.20
CA MET A 1 1.34 -47.95 -22.22
C MET A 1 0.06 -47.63 -22.99
N ALA A 2 -0.60 -46.49 -22.94
CA ALA A 2 -0.18 -45.16 -22.50
C ALA A 2 -1.37 -44.44 -21.82
N SER A 3 -1.20 -44.11 -20.54
CA SER A 3 -2.05 -43.24 -19.74
C SER A 3 -1.60 -41.77 -19.88
N ARG A 4 -1.56 -41.23 -21.10
CA ARG A 4 -1.04 -39.86 -21.38
C ARG A 4 -1.86 -39.10 -22.42
N LEU A 5 -3.17 -38.98 -22.21
CA LEU A 5 -4.01 -38.00 -22.90
C LEU A 5 -4.98 -37.34 -21.90
N ARG A 6 -4.51 -37.04 -20.69
CA ARG A 6 -5.17 -36.02 -19.86
C ARG A 6 -4.64 -34.66 -20.32
N ASP A 7 -5.35 -34.09 -21.28
CA ASP A 7 -5.83 -32.71 -21.15
C ASP A 7 -4.75 -31.64 -20.95
N GLN A 8 -3.82 -31.55 -21.89
CA GLN A 8 -3.15 -30.28 -22.18
C GLN A 8 -4.12 -29.40 -22.98
N TRP A 9 -5.08 -28.77 -22.31
CA TRP A 9 -5.83 -27.67 -22.89
C TRP A 9 -4.88 -26.47 -23.01
N VAL A 10 -4.27 -26.30 -24.18
CA VAL A 10 -3.50 -25.09 -24.48
C VAL A 10 -4.53 -24.02 -24.85
N CYS A 11 -4.92 -23.22 -23.86
CA CYS A 11 -5.76 -22.05 -24.08
C CYS A 11 -5.01 -21.07 -24.98
N ILE A 12 -5.41 -21.00 -26.25
CA ILE A 12 -4.98 -19.95 -27.18
C ILE A 12 -6.24 -19.18 -27.53
N ALA A 13 -6.56 -18.20 -26.68
CA ALA A 13 -7.48 -17.14 -27.06
C ALA A 13 -6.65 -16.06 -27.75
N SER A 14 -6.73 -15.96 -29.07
CA SER A 14 -6.25 -14.77 -29.78
C SER A 14 -7.18 -13.62 -29.42
N PHE A 15 -6.76 -12.75 -28.51
CA PHE A 15 -7.50 -11.53 -28.18
C PHE A 15 -6.85 -10.35 -28.89
N ASP A 16 -7.67 -9.49 -29.48
CA ASP A 16 -7.21 -8.21 -30.00
C ASP A 16 -7.11 -7.27 -28.80
N ALA A 17 -5.88 -6.94 -28.41
CA ALA A 17 -5.63 -6.05 -27.29
C ALA A 17 -5.94 -4.62 -27.74
N ASP A 18 -6.96 -4.00 -27.16
CA ASP A 18 -7.26 -2.61 -27.41
C ASP A 18 -6.04 -1.77 -26.96
N PRO A 19 -5.36 -1.06 -27.87
CA PRO A 19 -4.16 -0.29 -27.54
C PRO A 19 -4.45 0.84 -26.54
N ASP A 20 -5.70 1.29 -26.42
CA ASP A 20 -6.07 2.38 -25.51
C ASP A 20 -6.25 1.87 -24.06
N ILE A 21 -6.45 0.57 -23.88
CA ILE A 21 -6.64 -0.05 -22.56
C ILE A 21 -5.44 -0.95 -22.20
N ALA A 22 -5.10 -1.88 -23.08
CA ALA A 22 -4.02 -2.86 -22.91
C ALA A 22 -2.75 -2.49 -23.69
N GLY A 23 -2.64 -1.26 -24.20
CA GLY A 23 -1.44 -0.78 -24.86
C GLY A 23 -0.22 -0.83 -23.95
N PRO A 24 0.96 -1.25 -24.44
CA PRO A 24 2.18 -1.32 -23.63
C PRO A 24 2.52 0.01 -22.94
N GLY A 25 2.23 1.13 -23.58
CA GLY A 25 2.42 2.47 -23.01
C GLY A 25 1.50 2.73 -21.82
N VAL A 26 0.21 2.38 -21.94
CA VAL A 26 -0.79 2.52 -20.87
C VAL A 26 -0.38 1.65 -19.68
N MET A 27 -0.14 0.36 -19.91
CA MET A 27 0.32 -0.59 -18.88
C MET A 27 1.57 -0.08 -18.15
N THR A 28 2.59 0.34 -18.91
CA THR A 28 3.85 0.83 -18.36
C THR A 28 3.63 2.10 -17.54
N SER A 29 2.76 3.01 -17.99
CA SER A 29 2.49 4.26 -17.27
C SER A 29 1.85 4.04 -15.90
N PHE A 30 0.85 3.15 -15.80
CA PHE A 30 0.21 2.80 -14.54
C PHE A 30 1.18 2.10 -13.59
N LEU A 31 1.94 1.12 -14.11
CA LEU A 31 2.94 0.41 -13.32
C LEU A 31 4.03 1.36 -12.80
N VAL A 32 4.70 2.09 -13.68
CA VAL A 32 5.81 2.98 -13.27
C VAL A 32 5.32 4.02 -12.27
N THR A 33 4.15 4.63 -12.49
CA THR A 33 3.61 5.64 -11.56
C THR A 33 3.28 5.04 -10.20
N ALA A 34 2.69 3.84 -10.15
CA ALA A 34 2.42 3.12 -8.91
C ALA A 34 3.72 2.81 -8.13
N TRP A 35 4.73 2.27 -8.82
CA TRP A 35 6.04 1.95 -8.22
C TRP A 35 6.76 3.19 -7.70
N VAL A 36 6.79 4.29 -8.47
CA VAL A 36 7.35 5.57 -8.03
C VAL A 36 6.63 6.09 -6.79
N THR A 37 5.30 5.95 -6.75
CA THR A 37 4.49 6.40 -5.60
C THR A 37 4.79 5.59 -4.35
N CYS A 38 4.86 4.26 -4.46
CA CYS A 38 5.27 3.39 -3.36
C CYS A 38 6.67 3.74 -2.86
N PHE A 39 7.61 4.00 -3.77
CA PHE A 39 8.97 4.40 -3.41
C PHE A 39 9.00 5.74 -2.64
N VAL A 40 8.28 6.76 -3.13
CA VAL A 40 8.16 8.06 -2.44
C VAL A 40 7.46 7.91 -1.09
N ALA A 41 6.44 7.06 -0.98
CA ALA A 41 5.76 6.77 0.28
C ALA A 41 6.72 6.12 1.30
N CYS A 42 7.60 5.22 0.87
CA CYS A 42 8.65 4.65 1.72
C CYS A 42 9.63 5.71 2.23
N ILE A 43 10.03 6.66 1.37
CA ILE A 43 10.88 7.79 1.78
C ILE A 43 10.16 8.66 2.83
N GLN A 44 8.89 8.99 2.59
CA GLN A 44 8.08 9.77 3.53
C GLN A 44 7.97 9.04 4.88
N LEU A 45 7.68 7.74 4.85
CA LEU A 45 7.59 6.92 6.05
C LEU A 45 8.91 6.93 6.82
N TYR A 46 10.03 6.74 6.15
CA TYR A 46 11.36 6.82 6.76
C TYR A 46 11.59 8.18 7.45
N CYS A 47 11.25 9.30 6.79
CA CYS A 47 11.42 10.63 7.36
C CYS A 47 10.54 10.85 8.61
N VAL A 48 9.28 10.43 8.54
CA VAL A 48 8.32 10.53 9.67
C VAL A 48 8.76 9.65 10.83
N VAL A 49 9.18 8.41 10.56
CA VAL A 49 9.69 7.50 11.61
C VAL A 49 10.98 8.05 12.23
N SER A 50 11.90 8.57 11.42
CA SER A 50 13.15 9.19 11.89
C SER A 50 12.89 10.37 12.83
N SER A 51 11.99 11.28 12.44
CA SER A 51 11.65 12.45 13.27
C SER A 51 10.97 12.04 14.58
N ARG A 52 9.98 11.14 14.55
CA ARG A 52 9.31 10.63 15.76
C ARG A 52 10.24 9.85 16.67
N PHE A 53 11.11 9.02 16.10
CA PHE A 53 12.08 8.24 16.84
C PHE A 53 13.05 9.16 17.58
N ARG A 54 13.58 10.18 16.91
CA ARG A 54 14.45 11.19 17.51
C ARG A 54 13.75 11.94 18.65
N LEU A 55 12.50 12.37 18.47
CA LEU A 55 11.75 13.07 19.52
C LEU A 55 11.57 12.18 20.76
N LYS A 56 11.15 10.92 20.57
CA LYS A 56 11.01 9.97 21.68
C LYS A 56 12.35 9.72 22.38
N LEU A 57 13.42 9.52 21.61
CA LEU A 57 14.74 9.28 22.15
C LEU A 57 15.29 10.49 22.94
N LEU A 58 15.11 11.71 22.43
CA LEU A 58 15.47 12.94 23.14
C LEU A 58 14.62 13.16 24.40
N SER A 59 13.33 12.81 24.35
CA SER A 59 12.44 12.93 25.52
C SER A 59 12.76 11.93 26.63
N SER A 60 13.23 10.73 26.26
CA SER A 60 13.59 9.67 27.21
C SER A 60 14.96 9.87 27.86
N VAL A 61 15.81 10.71 27.28
CA VAL A 61 17.19 10.94 27.74
C VAL A 61 17.34 12.42 28.02
N SER A 62 16.94 12.85 29.22
CA SER A 62 17.00 14.27 29.61
C SER A 62 18.45 14.78 29.52
N GLY A 63 18.68 15.79 28.67
CA GLY A 63 19.88 16.62 28.73
C GLY A 63 21.02 16.27 27.78
N THR A 64 20.87 15.39 26.78
CA THR A 64 22.00 15.05 25.90
C THR A 64 21.77 15.33 24.42
N THR A 65 22.70 16.11 23.84
CA THR A 65 22.89 16.43 22.42
C THR A 65 23.03 15.15 21.57
N ALA A 66 22.69 15.22 20.27
CA ALA A 66 22.68 14.09 19.33
C ALA A 66 23.97 13.22 19.30
N GLU A 67 25.10 13.80 19.70
CA GLU A 67 26.41 13.13 19.84
C GLU A 67 26.41 12.02 20.91
N HIS A 68 25.56 12.13 21.95
CA HIS A 68 25.44 11.13 23.00
C HIS A 68 24.60 9.92 22.58
N ILE A 69 23.75 10.05 21.55
CA ILE A 69 22.92 8.94 21.06
C ILE A 69 23.81 7.78 20.60
N GLY A 70 24.91 8.08 19.89
CA GLY A 70 25.91 7.08 19.51
C GLY A 70 26.53 6.38 20.74
N LYS A 71 26.82 7.13 21.81
CA LYS A 71 27.33 6.58 23.08
C LYS A 71 26.28 5.77 23.84
N TYR A 72 25.00 6.17 23.80
CA TYR A 72 23.90 5.43 24.43
C TYR A 72 23.55 4.14 23.70
N THR A 73 23.60 4.12 22.37
CA THR A 73 23.48 2.87 21.60
C THR A 73 24.54 1.84 22.02
N VAL A 74 25.77 2.30 22.27
CA VAL A 74 26.86 1.46 22.80
C VAL A 74 26.62 1.04 24.26
N LYS A 75 25.90 1.86 25.05
CA LYS A 75 25.59 1.57 26.46
C LYS A 75 24.40 0.63 26.63
N LEU A 76 23.32 0.80 25.86
CA LEU A 76 22.13 -0.06 25.83
C LEU A 76 22.47 -1.48 25.33
N THR A 77 23.47 -1.59 24.47
CA THR A 77 23.95 -2.87 23.95
C THR A 77 24.82 -3.64 24.94
N ARG A 78 25.25 -3.04 26.07
CA ARG A 78 26.14 -3.68 27.04
C ARG A 78 25.39 -4.58 28.03
N ILE A 79 24.72 -5.62 27.51
CA ILE A 79 24.22 -6.73 28.35
C ILE A 79 25.44 -7.59 28.72
N SER A 80 25.85 -7.56 29.98
CA SER A 80 26.82 -8.50 30.55
C SER A 80 26.09 -9.81 30.85
N ILE A 81 26.56 -10.93 30.28
CA ILE A 81 26.06 -12.25 30.66
C ILE A 81 26.45 -12.49 32.14
N PRO A 82 25.52 -12.86 33.01
CA PRO A 82 25.82 -13.16 34.41
C PRO A 82 26.82 -14.31 34.50
N SER A 83 27.87 -14.15 35.30
CA SER A 83 28.93 -15.14 35.50
C SER A 83 28.45 -16.48 36.07
N SER A 84 27.22 -16.55 36.61
CA SER A 84 26.62 -17.80 37.09
C SER A 84 26.22 -18.76 35.96
N ILE A 85 25.89 -18.23 34.78
CA ILE A 85 25.45 -19.02 33.60
C ILE A 85 26.67 -19.59 32.84
N GLU A 86 27.82 -18.92 32.96
CA GLU A 86 29.07 -19.25 32.27
C GLU A 86 29.70 -20.58 32.73
N ARG A 87 29.34 -21.06 33.93
CA ARG A 87 29.91 -22.27 34.53
C ARG A 87 29.39 -23.59 33.95
N ASN A 88 28.17 -23.61 33.42
CA ASN A 88 27.47 -24.85 33.02
C ASN A 88 27.38 -25.06 31.50
N ILE A 89 27.85 -24.11 30.68
CA ILE A 89 27.63 -24.14 29.23
C ILE A 89 28.96 -24.45 28.51
N PRO A 90 28.96 -25.34 27.50
CA PRO A 90 30.13 -25.60 26.66
C PRO A 90 30.72 -24.31 26.08
N ARG A 91 32.06 -24.16 26.15
CA ARG A 91 32.78 -22.97 25.66
C ARG A 91 32.45 -22.58 24.20
N LEU A 92 32.07 -23.55 23.37
CA LEU A 92 31.69 -23.32 21.97
C LEU A 92 30.35 -22.60 21.83
N ILE A 93 29.38 -22.95 22.68
CA ILE A 93 28.06 -22.31 22.76
C ILE A 93 28.20 -20.88 23.29
N ILE A 94 29.05 -20.67 24.29
CA ILE A 94 29.36 -19.33 24.82
C ILE A 94 29.94 -18.43 23.73
N LYS A 95 30.90 -18.92 22.93
CA LYS A 95 31.45 -18.18 21.79
C LYS A 95 30.39 -17.87 20.72
N GLY A 96 29.51 -18.83 20.41
CA GLY A 96 28.39 -18.63 19.48
C GLY A 96 27.40 -17.58 19.96
N VAL A 97 27.04 -17.60 21.25
CA VAL A 97 26.17 -16.59 21.88
C VAL A 97 26.81 -15.21 21.85
N HIS A 98 28.12 -15.09 22.14
CA HIS A 98 28.83 -13.82 22.03
C HIS A 98 28.89 -13.29 20.60
N LEU A 99 29.12 -14.15 19.61
CA LEU A 99 29.11 -13.76 18.19
C LEU A 99 27.72 -13.31 17.76
N GLY A 100 26.67 -14.05 18.13
CA GLY A 100 25.28 -13.69 17.84
C GLY A 100 24.88 -12.35 18.48
N LEU A 101 25.22 -12.14 19.75
CA LEU A 101 25.02 -10.86 20.42
C LEU A 101 25.81 -9.74 19.75
N TYR A 102 27.05 -9.98 19.32
CA TYR A 102 27.85 -8.99 18.61
C TYR A 102 27.20 -8.57 17.27
N VAL A 103 26.73 -9.54 16.48
CA VAL A 103 26.01 -9.27 15.23
C VAL A 103 24.74 -8.47 15.49
N ILE A 104 23.92 -8.89 16.46
CA ILE A 104 22.69 -8.15 16.84
C ILE A 104 23.01 -6.71 17.24
N ARG A 105 24.09 -6.49 18.00
CA ARG A 105 24.52 -5.15 18.42
C ARG A 105 24.95 -4.29 17.23
N TYR A 106 25.74 -4.85 16.32
CA TYR A 106 26.21 -4.13 15.14
C TYR A 106 25.03 -3.78 14.22
N SER A 107 24.11 -4.72 14.00
CA SER A 107 22.88 -4.50 13.23
C SER A 107 21.99 -3.44 13.89
N LEU A 108 21.79 -3.49 15.22
CA LEU A 108 21.01 -2.48 15.93
C LEU A 108 21.66 -1.10 15.87
N ALA A 109 22.99 -1.02 16.01
CA ALA A 109 23.71 0.24 15.90
C ALA A 109 23.65 0.84 14.48
N MET A 110 23.76 -0.01 13.45
CA MET A 110 23.58 0.38 12.05
C MET A 110 22.14 0.85 11.81
N PHE A 111 21.15 0.14 12.32
CA PHE A 111 19.74 0.53 12.22
C PHE A 111 19.48 1.88 12.90
N LEU A 112 19.98 2.08 14.12
CA LEU A 112 19.81 3.34 14.85
C LEU A 112 20.56 4.51 14.20
N SER A 113 21.69 4.26 13.54
CA SER A 113 22.44 5.31 12.84
C SER A 113 21.68 5.84 11.62
N LEU A 114 20.86 5.01 10.96
CA LEU A 114 19.98 5.44 9.87
C LEU A 114 18.95 6.48 10.32
N PHE A 115 18.49 6.44 11.58
CA PHE A 115 17.50 7.40 12.12
C PHE A 115 18.14 8.55 12.92
N ARG A 116 19.48 8.68 12.88
CA ARG A 116 20.20 9.67 13.70
C ARG A 116 19.89 11.11 13.30
N ASN A 117 19.80 11.36 11.98
CA ASN A 117 19.69 12.71 11.44
C ASN A 117 18.27 12.99 10.96
N PRO A 118 17.62 14.09 11.38
CA PRO A 118 16.36 14.50 10.80
C PRO A 118 16.58 14.90 9.33
N GLN A 119 15.64 14.54 8.45
CA GLN A 119 15.68 14.92 7.03
C GLN A 119 14.46 15.77 6.68
N PRO A 120 14.33 17.00 7.23
CA PRO A 120 13.11 17.81 7.08
C PRO A 120 12.88 18.25 5.63
N ARG A 121 13.95 18.53 4.87
CA ARG A 121 13.85 18.88 3.45
C ARG A 121 13.36 17.71 2.61
N LEU A 122 13.89 16.51 2.88
CA LEU A 122 13.46 15.30 2.19
C LEU A 122 12.01 14.98 2.52
N GLN A 123 11.60 15.11 3.78
CA GLN A 123 10.21 14.94 4.22
C GLN A 123 9.26 15.88 3.49
N LEU A 124 9.60 17.17 3.42
CA LEU A 124 8.76 18.16 2.72
C LEU A 124 8.64 17.82 1.22
N PHE A 125 9.76 17.46 0.59
CA PHE A 125 9.79 17.06 -0.81
C PHE A 125 8.95 15.80 -1.05
N SER A 126 9.15 14.73 -0.26
CA SER A 126 8.41 13.48 -0.42
C SER A 126 6.92 13.67 -0.16
N GLN A 127 6.54 14.52 0.79
CA GLN A 127 5.14 14.85 1.03
C GLN A 127 4.51 15.57 -0.18
N MET A 128 5.18 16.60 -0.73
CA MET A 128 4.68 17.32 -1.91
C MET A 128 4.60 16.42 -3.14
N ALA A 129 5.62 15.58 -3.36
CA ALA A 129 5.64 14.64 -4.46
C ALA A 129 4.51 13.61 -4.32
N LEU A 130 4.32 13.07 -3.12
CA LEU A 130 3.26 12.11 -2.84
C LEU A 130 1.88 12.73 -3.06
N ASP A 131 1.66 13.98 -2.62
CA ASP A 131 0.42 14.69 -2.90
C ASP A 131 0.14 14.77 -4.41
N ARG A 132 1.11 15.18 -5.23
CA ARG A 132 0.87 15.27 -6.68
C ARG A 132 0.67 13.92 -7.36
N LEU A 133 1.43 12.90 -6.96
CA LEU A 133 1.31 11.55 -7.50
C LEU A 133 -0.03 10.92 -7.14
N CYS A 134 -0.50 11.12 -5.91
CA CYS A 134 -1.79 10.60 -5.48
C CYS A 134 -2.97 11.26 -6.21
N ASP A 135 -2.92 12.58 -6.44
CA ASP A 135 -3.95 13.26 -7.25
C ASP A 135 -3.99 12.72 -8.67
N LEU A 136 -2.82 12.52 -9.29
CA LEU A 136 -2.73 11.99 -10.64
C LEU A 136 -3.35 10.59 -10.72
N GLN A 137 -2.98 9.68 -9.81
CA GLN A 137 -3.54 8.33 -9.78
C GLN A 137 -5.03 8.30 -9.42
N LEU A 138 -5.50 9.20 -8.56
CA LEU A 138 -6.92 9.32 -8.25
C LEU A 138 -7.73 9.72 -9.49
N VAL A 139 -7.26 10.72 -10.24
CA VAL A 139 -7.94 11.16 -11.46
C VAL A 139 -7.89 10.07 -12.53
N THR A 140 -6.73 9.49 -12.80
CA THR A 140 -6.58 8.47 -13.85
C THR A 140 -7.28 7.16 -13.50
N GLY A 141 -7.19 6.72 -12.24
CA GLY A 141 -7.90 5.54 -11.73
C GLY A 141 -9.42 5.70 -11.81
N THR A 142 -9.93 6.87 -11.42
CA THR A 142 -11.38 7.13 -11.52
C THR A 142 -11.83 7.19 -12.98
N ALA A 143 -11.05 7.83 -13.85
CA ALA A 143 -11.37 7.92 -15.27
C ALA A 143 -11.42 6.53 -15.94
N ILE A 144 -10.47 5.64 -15.64
CA ILE A 144 -10.44 4.30 -16.27
C ILE A 144 -11.59 3.41 -15.81
N ILE A 145 -12.04 3.54 -14.56
CA ILE A 145 -13.25 2.85 -14.10
C ILE A 145 -14.50 3.44 -14.75
N ILE A 146 -14.61 4.76 -14.88
CA ILE A 146 -15.75 5.37 -15.57
C ILE A 146 -15.82 4.89 -17.02
N ALA A 147 -14.69 4.83 -17.72
CA ALA A 147 -14.60 4.28 -19.07
C ALA A 147 -15.00 2.80 -19.12
N GLY A 148 -14.52 1.99 -18.15
CA GLY A 148 -14.90 0.59 -18.02
C GLY A 148 -16.40 0.39 -17.79
N ILE A 149 -17.03 1.23 -16.97
CA ILE A 149 -18.48 1.18 -16.74
C ILE A 149 -19.24 1.58 -18.01
N ALA A 150 -18.79 2.60 -18.73
CA ALA A 150 -19.44 3.08 -19.95
C ALA A 150 -19.43 2.03 -21.08
N GLU A 151 -18.30 1.33 -21.24
CA GLU A 151 -18.09 0.33 -22.30
C GLU A 151 -18.29 -1.11 -21.82
N PHE A 152 -18.91 -1.30 -20.65
CA PHE A 152 -18.96 -2.60 -19.96
C PHE A 152 -19.45 -3.76 -20.86
N HIS A 153 -20.52 -3.53 -21.62
CA HIS A 153 -21.15 -4.54 -22.48
C HIS A 153 -20.43 -4.77 -23.83
N HIS A 154 -19.54 -3.86 -24.24
CA HIS A 154 -18.81 -3.96 -25.50
C HIS A 154 -17.37 -4.46 -25.31
N MET A 155 -16.92 -4.49 -24.07
CA MET A 155 -15.56 -4.81 -23.69
C MET A 155 -15.40 -6.29 -23.35
N SER A 156 -14.32 -6.91 -23.80
CA SER A 156 -14.02 -8.30 -23.43
C SER A 156 -13.69 -8.43 -21.94
N PHE A 157 -13.98 -9.60 -21.37
CA PHE A 157 -13.68 -9.90 -19.96
C PHE A 157 -12.21 -9.65 -19.58
N TYR A 158 -11.28 -9.87 -20.51
CA TYR A 158 -9.86 -9.56 -20.33
C TYR A 158 -9.63 -8.08 -20.03
N HIS A 159 -10.20 -7.18 -20.83
CA HIS A 159 -10.09 -5.74 -20.63
C HIS A 159 -10.80 -5.31 -19.33
N GLN A 160 -11.91 -5.96 -18.97
CA GLN A 160 -12.59 -5.70 -17.70
C GLN A 160 -11.71 -6.02 -16.48
N SER A 161 -11.02 -7.17 -16.50
CA SER A 161 -10.04 -7.58 -15.48
C SER A 161 -8.83 -6.64 -15.41
N LEU A 162 -8.37 -6.18 -16.57
CA LEU A 162 -7.23 -5.28 -16.69
C LEU A 162 -7.55 -3.87 -16.12
N ILE A 163 -8.76 -3.35 -16.38
CA ILE A 163 -9.26 -2.11 -15.74
C ILE A 163 -9.29 -2.24 -14.22
N THR A 164 -9.80 -3.37 -13.72
CA THR A 164 -9.81 -3.65 -12.27
C THR A 164 -8.39 -3.64 -11.71
N SER A 165 -7.44 -4.28 -12.42
CA SER A 165 -6.04 -4.32 -12.02
C SER A 165 -5.38 -2.94 -12.01
N TYR A 166 -5.67 -2.09 -13.00
CA TYR A 166 -5.18 -0.71 -13.03
C TYR A 166 -5.72 0.12 -11.89
N TRP A 167 -7.00 0.01 -11.61
CA TRP A 167 -7.58 0.74 -10.48
C TRP A 167 -7.01 0.24 -9.15
N LEU A 168 -6.83 -1.07 -8.96
CA LEU A 168 -6.18 -1.63 -7.77
C LEU A 168 -4.74 -1.10 -7.59
N LEU A 169 -4.00 -0.83 -8.67
CA LEU A 169 -2.69 -0.16 -8.56
C LEU A 169 -2.80 1.24 -7.96
N THR A 170 -3.92 1.96 -8.22
CA THR A 170 -4.17 3.30 -7.69
C THR A 170 -4.55 3.33 -6.21
N LEU A 171 -5.01 2.21 -5.62
CA LEU A 171 -5.27 2.10 -4.18
C LEU A 171 -4.03 2.43 -3.34
N ASN A 172 -2.82 2.12 -3.85
CA ASN A 172 -1.57 2.48 -3.19
C ASN A 172 -1.48 3.99 -2.93
N SER A 173 -1.97 4.80 -3.87
CA SER A 173 -2.06 6.25 -3.70
C SER A 173 -3.10 6.67 -2.67
N PHE A 174 -4.24 5.99 -2.60
CA PHE A 174 -5.27 6.34 -1.63
C PHE A 174 -4.73 6.11 -0.23
N TRP A 175 -4.10 4.96 0.01
CA TRP A 175 -3.50 4.62 1.29
C TRP A 175 -2.29 5.51 1.62
N ALA A 176 -1.45 5.84 0.63
CA ALA A 176 -0.30 6.72 0.85
C ALA A 176 -0.73 8.17 1.12
N SER A 177 -1.80 8.66 0.47
CA SER A 177 -2.39 9.96 0.77
C SER A 177 -2.92 10.03 2.21
N ARG A 178 -3.37 8.89 2.76
CA ARG A 178 -3.76 8.77 4.17
C ARG A 178 -2.57 8.74 5.13
N ALA A 179 -1.54 7.94 4.80
CA ALA A 179 -0.33 7.78 5.61
C ALA A 179 0.55 9.04 5.65
N GLY A 180 0.47 9.89 4.63
CA GLY A 180 1.18 11.17 4.51
C GLY A 180 0.68 12.31 5.43
N CYS A 181 -0.13 12.01 6.45
CA CYS A 181 -0.87 12.95 7.30
C CYS A 181 -2.10 13.58 6.61
N LEU A 182 -3.22 12.84 6.64
CA LEU A 182 -4.57 13.44 6.79
C LEU A 182 -4.76 14.09 8.18
N HIS A 183 -3.70 14.64 8.79
CA HIS A 183 -3.82 15.41 10.03
C HIS A 183 -3.79 16.87 9.65
N SER A 184 -4.97 17.48 9.70
CA SER A 184 -5.26 18.90 9.42
C SER A 184 -4.34 19.90 10.13
N GLU A 185 -3.55 19.48 11.12
CA GLU A 185 -2.71 20.40 11.90
C GLU A 185 -1.46 20.91 11.16
N HIS A 186 -0.96 20.21 10.13
CA HIS A 186 0.21 20.66 9.37
C HIS A 186 -0.14 21.58 8.19
N TYR A 187 -1.40 21.54 7.77
CA TYR A 187 -1.92 22.39 6.71
C TYR A 187 -2.75 23.48 7.37
N GLY A 188 -2.27 24.72 7.33
CA GLY A 188 -3.05 25.87 7.80
C GLY A 188 -4.46 25.89 7.20
N HIS A 189 -5.37 26.66 7.82
CA HIS A 189 -6.80 26.73 7.45
C HIS A 189 -7.08 26.85 5.94
N ASP A 190 -6.14 27.44 5.18
CA ASP A 190 -6.19 27.66 3.73
C ASP A 190 -6.29 26.40 2.86
N ARG A 191 -5.88 25.21 3.33
CA ARG A 191 -5.97 23.96 2.52
C ARG A 191 -7.10 23.02 2.91
N SER A 192 -8.02 23.45 3.77
CA SER A 192 -9.19 22.66 4.17
C SER A 192 -10.07 22.25 2.98
N PHE A 193 -10.25 23.13 1.99
CA PHE A 193 -11.02 22.83 0.78
C PHE A 193 -10.37 21.73 -0.07
N TYR A 194 -9.07 21.82 -0.33
CA TYR A 194 -8.32 20.82 -1.10
C TYR A 194 -8.38 19.42 -0.45
N PHE A 195 -8.30 19.38 0.88
CA PHE A 195 -8.48 18.15 1.63
C PHE A 195 -9.88 17.54 1.40
N TRP A 196 -10.93 18.37 1.53
CA TRP A 196 -12.31 17.93 1.34
C TRP A 196 -12.59 17.47 -0.09
N THR A 197 -12.06 18.17 -1.10
CA THR A 197 -12.24 17.76 -2.49
C THR A 197 -11.60 16.39 -2.72
N ARG A 198 -10.33 16.21 -2.32
CA ARG A 198 -9.64 14.91 -2.46
C ARG A 198 -10.41 13.79 -1.75
N TRP A 199 -10.90 14.05 -0.53
CA TRP A 199 -11.69 13.08 0.24
C TRP A 199 -12.95 12.62 -0.49
N VAL A 200 -13.71 13.56 -1.06
CA VAL A 200 -14.91 13.26 -1.84
C VAL A 200 -14.58 12.48 -3.11
N PHE A 201 -13.52 12.85 -3.82
CA PHE A 201 -13.11 12.15 -5.03
C PHE A 201 -12.66 10.71 -4.76
N ILE A 202 -11.92 10.46 -3.66
CA ILE A 202 -11.56 9.10 -3.24
C ILE A 202 -12.83 8.28 -2.98
N LEU A 203 -13.78 8.83 -2.21
CA LEU A 203 -15.04 8.14 -1.90
C LEU A 203 -15.84 7.80 -3.17
N ILE A 204 -15.93 8.72 -4.14
CA ILE A 204 -16.58 8.46 -5.43
C ILE A 204 -15.85 7.34 -6.19
N SER A 205 -14.52 7.38 -6.23
CA SER A 205 -13.70 6.36 -6.89
C SER A 205 -13.91 4.98 -6.28
N ASP A 206 -13.93 4.88 -4.95
CA ASP A 206 -14.16 3.64 -4.21
C ASP A 206 -15.55 3.06 -4.48
N LEU A 207 -16.60 3.90 -4.48
CA LEU A 207 -17.96 3.46 -4.77
C LEU A 207 -18.10 2.96 -6.21
N LEU A 208 -17.51 3.66 -7.18
CA LEU A 208 -17.50 3.22 -8.58
C LEU A 208 -16.76 1.90 -8.74
N SER A 209 -15.65 1.71 -8.02
CA SER A 209 -14.89 0.47 -8.03
C SER A 209 -15.61 -0.71 -7.41
N ILE A 210 -16.28 -0.51 -6.27
CA ILE A 210 -17.13 -1.52 -5.65
C ILE A 210 -18.20 -1.97 -6.65
N TYR A 211 -18.89 -1.02 -7.27
CA TYR A 211 -19.90 -1.32 -8.29
C TYR A 211 -19.30 -2.13 -9.44
N TYR A 212 -18.22 -1.63 -10.03
CA TYR A 212 -17.59 -2.27 -11.19
C TYR A 212 -17.12 -3.70 -10.87
N GLN A 213 -16.44 -3.90 -9.74
CA GLN A 213 -15.98 -5.23 -9.32
C GLN A 213 -17.15 -6.19 -9.08
N ILE A 214 -18.24 -5.75 -8.44
CA ILE A 214 -19.44 -6.59 -8.25
C ILE A 214 -20.00 -7.05 -9.60
N VAL A 215 -20.18 -6.13 -10.55
CA VAL A 215 -20.76 -6.47 -11.86
C VAL A 215 -19.82 -7.40 -12.64
N THR A 216 -18.51 -7.15 -12.66
CA THR A 216 -17.53 -8.03 -13.31
C THR A 216 -17.46 -9.41 -12.66
N THR A 217 -17.56 -9.52 -11.33
CA THR A 217 -17.58 -10.82 -10.65
C THR A 217 -18.85 -11.62 -10.96
N LEU A 218 -20.02 -10.97 -10.98
CA LEU A 218 -21.28 -11.61 -11.37
C LEU A 218 -21.26 -12.09 -12.83
N GLU A 219 -20.66 -11.29 -13.73
CA GLU A 219 -20.49 -11.67 -15.13
C GLU A 219 -19.50 -12.82 -15.32
N ALA A 220 -18.44 -12.87 -14.50
CA ALA A 220 -17.50 -13.98 -14.50
C ALA A 220 -18.18 -15.30 -14.09
N GLU A 221 -19.09 -15.25 -13.12
CA GLU A 221 -19.87 -16.42 -12.68
C GLU A 221 -20.90 -16.86 -13.73
N SER A 222 -21.49 -15.92 -14.48
CA SER A 222 -22.50 -16.22 -15.51
C SER A 222 -21.92 -16.83 -16.79
N HIS A 223 -20.69 -16.46 -17.15
CA HIS A 223 -19.98 -16.94 -18.34
C HIS A 223 -19.12 -18.20 -18.09
N TRP A 224 -19.19 -18.76 -16.89
CA TRP A 224 -18.51 -20.01 -16.54
C TRP A 224 -19.31 -21.21 -17.08
N ASP A 225 -18.91 -21.76 -18.22
CA ASP A 225 -19.40 -23.06 -18.71
C ASP A 225 -18.25 -24.08 -18.72
N SER A 226 -18.39 -25.16 -17.95
CA SER A 226 -17.43 -26.26 -17.91
C SER A 226 -17.57 -27.25 -19.07
N GLU A 227 -18.64 -27.13 -19.87
CA GLU A 227 -19.01 -28.09 -20.92
C GLU A 227 -18.78 -27.55 -22.35
N GLU A 228 -18.69 -26.23 -22.55
CA GLU A 228 -18.39 -25.65 -23.87
C GLU A 228 -16.89 -25.39 -24.08
N SER A 229 -16.33 -25.95 -25.16
CA SER A 229 -14.95 -25.69 -25.58
C SER A 229 -14.83 -24.31 -26.24
N GLY A 230 -14.63 -23.27 -25.43
CA GLY A 230 -14.37 -21.91 -25.90
C GLY A 230 -14.24 -20.94 -24.74
N GLN A 231 -13.19 -20.10 -24.78
CA GLN A 231 -12.79 -19.12 -23.74
C GLN A 231 -12.30 -19.75 -22.42
N CYS A 232 -11.11 -20.37 -22.46
CA CYS A 232 -10.58 -21.05 -21.28
C CYS A 232 -10.22 -20.08 -20.15
N TYR A 233 -11.02 -20.11 -19.10
CA TYR A 233 -10.60 -19.78 -17.76
C TYR A 233 -9.97 -21.05 -17.16
N LEU A 234 -8.77 -20.97 -16.57
CA LEU A 234 -8.11 -22.14 -15.96
C LEU A 234 -8.92 -22.61 -14.74
N SER A 235 -9.69 -23.69 -14.91
CA SER A 235 -10.62 -24.27 -13.92
C SER A 235 -9.99 -24.88 -12.67
N HIS A 236 -8.66 -24.91 -12.58
CA HIS A 236 -7.96 -25.48 -11.44
C HIS A 236 -7.27 -24.44 -10.54
N GLU A 237 -7.47 -23.15 -10.79
CA GLU A 237 -7.07 -22.12 -9.82
C GLU A 237 -8.31 -21.48 -9.16
N PRO A 238 -8.74 -21.95 -7.98
CA PRO A 238 -9.72 -21.27 -7.12
C PRO A 238 -9.18 -19.94 -6.51
N SER A 239 -8.13 -19.38 -7.10
CA SER A 239 -7.33 -18.26 -6.60
C SER A 239 -7.89 -16.88 -6.98
N PRO A 240 -8.33 -16.59 -8.22
CA PRO A 240 -8.65 -15.22 -8.62
C PRO A 240 -10.04 -14.73 -8.16
N THR A 241 -11.08 -15.57 -8.22
CA THR A 241 -12.46 -15.18 -7.87
C THR A 241 -12.64 -14.90 -6.39
N ASN A 242 -12.04 -15.72 -5.51
CA ASN A 242 -12.05 -15.48 -4.07
C ASN A 242 -11.25 -14.23 -3.67
N ALA A 243 -10.20 -13.87 -4.42
CA ALA A 243 -9.42 -12.67 -4.18
C ALA A 243 -10.20 -11.39 -4.50
N GLN A 244 -11.08 -11.39 -5.50
CA GLN A 244 -11.92 -10.23 -5.81
C GLN A 244 -12.89 -9.89 -4.67
N TYR A 245 -13.54 -10.90 -4.07
CA TYR A 245 -14.39 -10.69 -2.90
C TYR A 245 -13.63 -10.09 -1.72
N PHE A 246 -12.37 -10.47 -1.50
CA PHE A 246 -11.52 -9.85 -0.49
C PHE A 246 -11.33 -8.34 -0.74
N TRP A 247 -11.08 -7.94 -1.99
CA TRP A 247 -10.94 -6.53 -2.37
C TRP A 247 -12.26 -5.77 -2.20
N ILE A 248 -13.38 -6.30 -2.67
CA ILE A 248 -14.71 -5.69 -2.53
C ILE A 248 -15.00 -5.41 -1.05
N VAL A 249 -14.78 -6.40 -0.17
CA VAL A 249 -15.00 -6.25 1.28
C VAL A 249 -14.05 -5.20 1.88
N GLY A 250 -12.77 -5.25 1.54
CA GLY A 250 -11.77 -4.29 2.04
C GLY A 250 -12.10 -2.84 1.67
N ILE A 251 -12.44 -2.59 0.41
CA ILE A 251 -12.80 -1.26 -0.10
C ILE A 251 -14.13 -0.80 0.50
N SER A 252 -15.09 -1.72 0.70
CA SER A 252 -16.36 -1.40 1.37
C SER A 252 -16.15 -0.90 2.81
N PHE A 253 -15.25 -1.53 3.57
CA PHE A 253 -14.89 -1.05 4.90
C PHE A 253 -14.24 0.34 4.86
N GLU A 254 -13.38 0.60 3.87
CA GLU A 254 -12.78 1.91 3.66
C GLU A 254 -13.83 2.99 3.34
N ALA A 255 -14.75 2.72 2.41
CA ALA A 255 -15.83 3.63 2.06
C ALA A 255 -16.76 3.92 3.26
N VAL A 256 -17.12 2.90 4.05
CA VAL A 256 -17.93 3.07 5.27
C VAL A 256 -17.19 3.93 6.29
N TYR A 257 -15.90 3.68 6.52
CA TYR A 257 -15.08 4.52 7.39
C TYR A 257 -15.09 5.98 6.92
N MET A 258 -14.93 6.22 5.62
CA MET A 258 -14.91 7.56 5.07
C MET A 258 -16.23 8.30 5.24
N LEU A 259 -17.36 7.60 5.01
CA LEU A 259 -18.70 8.13 5.24
C LEU A 259 -18.93 8.50 6.71
N LEU A 260 -18.59 7.61 7.64
CA LEU A 260 -18.75 7.85 9.07
C LEU A 260 -17.91 9.04 9.54
N TYR A 261 -16.67 9.16 9.07
CA TYR A 261 -15.80 10.29 9.37
C TYR A 261 -16.37 11.60 8.82
N SER A 262 -16.88 11.61 7.58
CA SER A 262 -17.54 12.78 7.00
C SER A 262 -18.77 13.20 7.79
N MET A 263 -19.61 12.24 8.21
CA MET A 263 -20.77 12.51 9.06
C MET A 263 -20.36 13.13 10.40
N GLN A 264 -19.32 12.59 11.04
CA GLN A 264 -18.81 13.14 12.29
C GLN A 264 -18.32 14.59 12.13
N GLN A 265 -17.63 14.91 11.03
CA GLN A 265 -17.17 16.27 10.76
C GLN A 265 -18.31 17.24 10.48
N LEU A 266 -19.33 16.80 9.74
CA LEU A 266 -20.54 17.60 9.51
C LEU A 266 -21.26 17.92 10.83
N VAL A 267 -21.45 16.92 11.70
CA VAL A 267 -22.07 17.12 13.02
C VAL A 267 -21.27 18.10 13.87
N ARG A 268 -19.93 17.99 13.89
CA ARG A 268 -19.07 18.95 14.62
C ARG A 268 -19.16 20.37 14.08
N SER A 269 -19.19 20.53 12.77
CA SER A 269 -19.33 21.83 12.11
C SER A 269 -20.68 22.49 12.42
N LEU A 270 -21.74 21.70 12.44
CA LEU A 270 -23.08 22.16 12.84
C LEU A 270 -23.12 22.53 14.33
N SER A 271 -22.53 21.72 15.21
CA SER A 271 -22.49 21.98 16.66
C SER A 271 -21.69 23.22 17.05
N HIS A 272 -20.74 23.69 16.23
CA HIS A 272 -19.96 24.90 16.51
C HIS A 272 -20.67 26.20 16.08
N LYS A 273 -21.76 26.09 15.31
CA LYS A 273 -22.55 27.24 14.82
C LYS A 273 -23.77 27.55 15.70
N TRP A 274 -24.06 26.72 16.69
CA TRP A 274 -25.12 26.89 17.69
C TRP A 274 -24.52 27.01 19.08
#